data_AF-A0A7V3HX11-F1
#
_entry.id   AF-A0A7V3HX11-F1
#
_cell.length_a   1.000
_cell.length_b   1.000
_cell.length_c   1.000
_cell.angle_alpha   90.00
_cell.angle_beta   90.00
_cell.angle_gamma   90.00
#
_symmetry.space_group_name_H-M   'P 1'
#
loop_
_entity.id
_entity.type
_entity.pdbx_description
1 polymer ?
#
loop_
_entity_poly.entity_id
_entity_poly.type
_entity_poly.pdbx_seq_one_letter_code
_entity_poly.pdbx_strand_id
1 'polypeptide(L)'
;MSGLLLELYDGWRPALYAAVKAAALFATAAAAFRLTLRRTISELTPFDWITGVAVGAVIGRTATAAGTSWITGAAALLTLIAAHDVVARLRFVP
;
A
#
# COMPACT_ATOMS: atom_id res chain seq x y z
N MET A 1 17.36 30.77 -8.78
CA MET A 1 18.08 29.49 -8.57
C MET A 1 18.21 29.11 -7.09
N SER A 2 18.35 30.07 -6.18
CA SER A 2 18.40 29.85 -4.72
C SER A 2 17.10 29.32 -4.10
N GLY A 3 15.92 29.68 -4.62
CA GLY A 3 14.63 29.18 -4.11
C GLY A 3 14.38 27.67 -4.35
N LEU A 4 14.73 27.16 -5.53
CA LEU A 4 14.65 25.71 -5.84
C LEU A 4 15.61 24.87 -5.00
N LEU A 5 16.80 25.42 -4.70
CA LEU A 5 17.76 24.75 -3.83
C LEU A 5 17.29 24.72 -2.36
N LEU A 6 16.61 25.77 -1.91
CA LEU A 6 15.98 25.83 -0.58
C LEU A 6 14.79 24.87 -0.47
N GLU A 7 13.90 24.79 -1.47
CA GLU A 7 12.82 23.80 -1.49
C GLU A 7 13.35 22.36 -1.50
N LEU A 8 14.42 22.10 -2.25
CA LEU A 8 15.07 20.80 -2.28
C LEU A 8 15.76 20.46 -0.94
N TYR A 9 16.29 21.47 -0.24
CA TYR A 9 16.98 21.34 1.04
C TYR A 9 16.05 21.35 2.26
N ASP A 10 14.86 21.94 2.20
CA ASP A 10 13.86 21.85 3.29
C ASP A 10 12.94 20.63 3.11
N GLY A 11 12.77 20.15 1.87
CA GLY A 11 11.89 19.03 1.54
C GLY A 11 12.46 17.62 1.73
N TRP A 12 13.77 17.47 1.98
CA TRP A 12 14.39 16.14 2.06
C TRP A 12 13.95 15.32 3.28
N ARG A 13 13.66 15.97 4.43
CA ARG A 13 13.22 15.26 5.65
C ARG A 13 11.82 14.65 5.44
N PRO A 14 10.79 15.40 5.00
CA PRO A 14 9.50 14.81 4.63
C PRO A 14 9.61 13.73 3.56
N ALA A 15 10.44 13.94 2.54
CA ALA A 15 10.64 12.97 1.46
C ALA A 15 11.26 11.66 1.99
N LEU A 16 12.26 11.74 2.86
CA LEU A 16 12.88 10.58 3.50
C LEU A 16 11.89 9.83 4.40
N TYR A 17 11.09 10.55 5.20
CA TYR A 17 10.04 9.93 6.01
C TYR A 17 8.99 9.23 5.14
N ALA A 18 8.59 9.84 4.02
CA ALA A 18 7.67 9.23 3.06
C ALA A 18 8.27 7.96 2.44
N ALA A 19 9.55 8.00 2.05
CA ALA A 19 10.25 6.85 1.49
C ALA A 19 10.33 5.68 2.49
N VAL A 20 10.68 5.96 3.75
CA VAL A 20 10.74 4.94 4.81
C VAL A 20 9.35 4.36 5.10
N LYS A 21 8.30 5.20 5.18
CA LYS A 21 6.91 4.72 5.34
C LYS A 21 6.46 3.85 4.17
N ALA A 22 6.76 4.28 2.94
CA ALA A 22 6.42 3.53 1.73
C ALA A 22 7.11 2.16 1.74
N ALA A 23 8.40 2.11 2.08
CA ALA A 23 9.14 0.84 2.19
C ALA A 23 8.56 -0.07 3.28
N ALA A 24 8.20 0.47 4.45
CA ALA A 24 7.59 -0.30 5.53
C ALA A 24 6.20 -0.85 5.15
N LEU A 25 5.37 -0.04 4.48
CA LEU A 25 4.05 -0.47 4.01
C LEU A 25 4.17 -1.48 2.86
N PHE A 26 5.12 -1.30 1.96
CA PHE A 26 5.44 -2.29 0.92
C PHE A 26 5.88 -3.61 1.55
N ALA A 27 6.78 -3.60 2.53
CA ALA A 27 7.20 -4.80 3.25
C ALA A 27 6.03 -5.48 3.97
N THR A 28 5.12 -4.68 4.56
CA THR A 28 3.89 -5.18 5.21
C THR A 28 2.98 -5.87 4.19
N ALA A 29 2.70 -5.21 3.07
CA ALA A 29 1.88 -5.75 2.00
C ALA A 29 2.53 -6.99 1.38
N ALA A 30 3.84 -6.96 1.11
CA ALA A 30 4.58 -8.08 0.55
C ALA A 30 4.59 -9.27 1.51
N ALA A 31 4.75 -9.06 2.82
CA ALA A 31 4.66 -10.12 3.82
C ALA A 31 3.26 -10.74 3.86
N ALA A 32 2.22 -9.91 3.83
CA ALA A 32 0.83 -10.37 3.77
C ALA A 32 0.55 -11.17 2.48
N PHE A 33 0.99 -10.66 1.33
CA PHE A 33 0.82 -11.33 0.04
C PHE A 33 1.69 -12.58 -0.13
N ARG A 34 2.79 -12.72 0.61
CA ARG A 34 3.65 -13.92 0.57
C ARG A 34 2.93 -15.16 1.12
N LEU A 35 1.85 -14.98 1.88
CA LEU A 35 0.98 -16.05 2.36
C LEU A 35 -0.07 -16.47 1.31
N THR A 36 -0.22 -15.72 0.22
CA THR A 36 -1.13 -16.03 -0.89
C THR A 36 -0.42 -16.75 -2.04
N LEU A 37 -1.14 -17.63 -2.73
CA LEU A 37 -0.63 -18.46 -3.83
C LEU A 37 -0.16 -17.59 -5.02
N ARG A 38 0.89 -18.04 -5.72
CA ARG A 38 1.37 -17.43 -6.96
C ARG A 38 0.37 -17.74 -8.08
N ARG A 39 -0.41 -16.75 -8.52
CA ARG A 39 -1.28 -16.82 -9.71
C ARG A 39 -0.60 -16.12 -10.87
N THR A 40 -0.72 -16.67 -12.08
CA THR A 40 -0.19 -15.99 -13.29
C THR A 40 -1.02 -14.73 -13.58
N ILE A 41 -0.44 -13.72 -14.25
CA ILE A 41 -1.15 -12.44 -14.54
C ILE A 41 -2.44 -12.70 -15.33
N SER A 42 -2.44 -13.71 -16.20
CA SER A 42 -3.61 -14.17 -16.98
C SER A 42 -4.73 -14.76 -16.14
N GLU A 43 -4.47 -15.16 -14.89
CA GLU A 43 -5.45 -15.77 -13.99
C GLU A 43 -6.02 -14.76 -12.97
N LEU A 44 -5.56 -13.50 -13.00
CA LEU A 44 -6.06 -12.46 -12.10
C LEU A 44 -7.49 -12.10 -12.47
N THR A 45 -8.38 -12.19 -11.48
CA THR A 45 -9.76 -11.70 -11.65
C THR A 45 -9.78 -10.17 -11.65
N PRO A 46 -10.79 -9.52 -12.25
CA PRO A 46 -10.93 -8.05 -12.16
C PRO A 46 -10.93 -7.54 -10.71
N PHE A 47 -11.43 -8.34 -9.77
CA PHE A 47 -11.42 -8.01 -8.34
C PHE A 47 -10.01 -8.00 -7.73
N ASP A 48 -9.14 -8.90 -8.18
CA ASP A 48 -7.73 -8.95 -7.78
C ASP A 48 -7.00 -7.65 -8.21
N TRP A 49 -7.33 -7.13 -9.41
CA TRP A 49 -6.81 -5.85 -9.91
C TRP A 49 -7.27 -4.65 -9.09
N ILE A 50 -8.58 -4.54 -8.79
CA ILE A 50 -9.13 -3.44 -7.97
C ILE A 50 -8.46 -3.41 -6.59
N THR A 51 -8.25 -4.60 -6.01
CA THR A 51 -7.60 -4.74 -4.70
C THR A 51 -6.14 -4.27 -4.75
N GLY A 52 -5.40 -4.64 -5.80
CA GLY A 52 -4.04 -4.14 -6.01
C GLY A 52 -3.96 -2.62 -6.13
N VAL A 53 -4.90 -2.00 -6.87
CA VAL A 53 -5.00 -0.54 -6.98
C VAL A 53 -5.29 0.11 -5.63
N ALA A 54 -6.26 -0.44 -4.88
CA ALA A 54 -6.63 0.06 -3.56
C ALA A 54 -5.46 -0.04 -2.56
N VAL A 55 -4.68 -1.13 -2.59
CA VAL A 55 -3.45 -1.27 -1.81
C VAL A 55 -2.44 -0.18 -2.18
N GLY A 56 -2.19 0.04 -3.48
CA GLY A 56 -1.30 1.10 -3.95
C GLY A 56 -1.72 2.50 -3.49
N ALA A 57 -3.03 2.79 -3.53
CA ALA A 57 -3.59 4.06 -3.08
C ALA A 57 -3.41 4.28 -1.57
N VAL A 58 -3.63 3.25 -0.74
CA VAL A 58 -3.41 3.32 0.72
C VAL A 58 -1.94 3.54 1.03
N ILE A 59 -1.02 2.85 0.34
CA ILE A 59 0.42 3.05 0.50
C ILE A 59 0.81 4.49 0.15
N GLY A 60 0.41 4.96 -1.04
CA GLY A 60 0.74 6.30 -1.53
C GLY A 60 0.21 7.41 -0.63
N ARG A 61 -1.05 7.31 -0.18
CA ARG A 61 -1.65 8.30 0.72
C ARG A 61 -1.00 8.28 2.10
N THR A 62 -0.76 7.10 2.69
CA THR A 62 -0.14 7.02 4.03
C THR A 62 1.31 7.52 4.02
N ALA A 63 2.04 7.29 2.93
CA ALA A 63 3.41 7.75 2.78
C ALA A 63 3.51 9.27 2.67
N THR A 64 2.59 9.91 1.95
CA THR A 64 2.69 11.35 1.60
C THR A 64 1.85 12.28 2.44
N ALA A 65 0.78 11.79 3.09
CA ALA A 65 -0.08 12.62 3.92
C ALA A 65 0.60 13.02 5.24
N ALA A 66 0.65 14.32 5.50
CA ALA A 66 1.11 14.87 6.77
C ALA A 66 0.17 14.43 7.92
N GLY A 67 0.74 14.04 9.06
CA GLY A 67 -0.02 13.64 10.24
C GLY A 67 -0.60 12.21 10.23
N THR A 68 -0.54 11.49 9.10
CA THR A 68 -1.00 10.09 9.06
C THR A 68 0.05 9.16 9.69
N SER A 69 -0.35 8.46 10.75
CA SER A 69 0.49 7.44 11.39
C SER A 69 0.66 6.22 10.50
N TRP A 70 1.84 5.60 10.57
CA TRP A 70 2.11 4.32 9.89
C TRP A 70 1.11 3.23 10.32
N ILE A 71 0.74 3.19 11.61
CA ILE A 71 -0.18 2.17 12.13
C ILE A 71 -1.58 2.28 11.51
N THR A 72 -2.01 3.50 11.18
CA THR A 72 -3.29 3.74 10.50
C THR A 72 -3.27 3.16 9.09
N GLY A 73 -2.18 3.39 8.34
CA GLY A 73 -2.03 2.81 7.00
C GLY A 73 -1.87 1.29 7.04
N ALA A 74 -1.13 0.75 8.02
CA ALA A 74 -0.99 -0.68 8.20
C ALA A 74 -2.32 -1.35 8.54
N ALA A 75 -3.12 -0.77 9.44
CA ALA A 75 -4.45 -1.26 9.76
C ALA A 75 -5.36 -1.25 8.53
N ALA A 76 -5.38 -0.15 7.78
CA ALA A 76 -6.16 -0.06 6.54
C ALA A 76 -5.75 -1.12 5.50
N LEU A 77 -4.44 -1.37 5.33
CA LEU A 77 -3.93 -2.42 4.45
C LEU A 77 -4.38 -3.81 4.89
N LEU A 78 -4.23 -4.14 6.18
CA LEU A 78 -4.62 -5.43 6.71
C LEU A 78 -6.13 -5.67 6.58
N THR A 79 -6.94 -4.64 6.86
CA THR A 79 -8.41 -4.72 6.68
C THR A 79 -8.77 -4.95 5.22
N LEU A 80 -8.13 -4.24 4.28
CA LEU A 80 -8.40 -4.41 2.85
C LEU A 80 -8.02 -5.81 2.37
N ILE A 81 -6.86 -6.33 2.78
CA ILE A 81 -6.40 -7.68 2.43
C ILE A 81 -7.35 -8.74 3.01
N ALA A 82 -7.77 -8.58 4.28
CA ALA A 82 -8.73 -9.49 4.91
C ALA A 82 -10.09 -9.47 4.21
N ALA A 83 -10.60 -8.29 3.85
CA ALA A 83 -11.85 -8.15 3.12
C ALA A 83 -11.77 -8.81 1.73
N HIS A 84 -10.64 -8.63 1.04
CA HIS A 84 -10.38 -9.30 -0.24
C HIS A 84 -10.37 -10.83 -0.10
N ASP A 85 -9.68 -11.37 0.90
CA ASP A 85 -9.64 -12.81 1.17
C ASP A 85 -11.03 -13.38 1.49
N VAL A 86 -11.83 -12.68 2.29
CA VAL A 86 -13.22 -13.06 2.59
C VAL A 86 -14.06 -13.13 1.32
N VAL A 87 -14.03 -12.11 0.47
CA VAL A 87 -14.77 -12.10 -0.81
C VAL A 87 -14.28 -13.22 -1.73
N ALA A 88 -12.96 -13.42 -1.81
CA ALA A 88 -12.37 -14.48 -2.60
C ALA A 88 -12.77 -15.88 -2.13
N ARG A 89 -13.00 -16.08 -0.82
CA ARG A 89 -13.53 -17.34 -0.25
C ARG A 89 -15.02 -17.51 -0.47
N LEU A 90 -15.80 -16.44 -0.29
CA LEU A 90 -17.27 -16.46 -0.48
C LEU A 90 -17.65 -16.80 -1.92
N ARG A 91 -16.82 -16.48 -2.91
CA ARG A 91 -17.04 -16.90 -4.31
C ARG A 91 -17.17 -18.41 -4.50
N PHE A 92 -16.64 -19.20 -3.56
CA PHE A 92 -16.65 -20.66 -3.60
C PHE A 92 -17.75 -21.28 -2.74
N VAL A 93 -18.56 -20.46 -2.06
CA VAL A 93 -19.77 -20.91 -1.35
C VAL A 93 -20.92 -20.88 -2.36
N PRO A 94 -21.53 -22.03 -2.70
CA PRO A 94 -22.58 -22.13 -3.72
C PRO A 94 -23.89 -21.45 -3.31
#